data_AF-K3VL59-F1
#
_entry.id   AF-K3VL59-F1
#
_cell.length_a   1.000
_cell.length_b   1.000
_cell.length_c   1.000
_cell.angle_alpha   90.00
_cell.angle_beta   90.00
_cell.angle_gamma   90.00
#
_symmetry.space_group_name_H-M   'P 1'
#
loop_
_entity.id
_entity.type
_entity.pdbx_description
1 polymer ?
#
loop_
_entity_poly.entity_id
_entity_poly.type
_entity_poly.pdbx_seq_one_letter_code
_entity_poly.pdbx_strand_id
1 'polypeptide(L)'
;MKRPYQAKHQYRSNPLHLALSSPRSPYNMVVAADDTPGKGNPKGKQYTRSRTGCLTCRQRHQKCDETRPICGNCLVVQRQCEYPTAVLPLRERRKKCLPGEQQPWTNAVTISRAIGPCTSVATRPISMAYRSDALFHYFYDLEDPFDIAPKERRQSLLSSTMHSSDTLRNTMLIAGLHFAWNTGQLQSFEPTFLFHKIEAMNSVNKFLRNSRIKYTVCVRNIATLCFTECAMGNIIASETHLDGLMRFMDLHRPPHKATLAESDLDDELANRYVLFSYNFIHGFKSRVEDVLINGSVTKTSQTPSPALVEKLMHEWHKHEVQGLNIRLKSLKMIPFFFSELPPNTKFVDIDGTAMVECLATLTATAQLRTQGMDFDDQQMIWQEGAATRLMLAFVGSHIESISTDGRKGSVPNGSPMASSWSGMAAATGLYLHTVLRLWNAGEPIEPRLHRPIFGSGRPLLAR
;
A
#
# COMPACT_ATOMS: atom_id res chain seq x y z
N MET A 1 -52.14 -21.31 -22.74
CA MET A 1 -52.51 -19.97 -22.25
C MET A 1 -52.23 -19.87 -20.76
N LYS A 2 -51.16 -19.16 -20.39
CA LYS A 2 -50.94 -18.46 -19.11
C LYS A 2 -49.63 -17.68 -19.26
N ARG A 3 -49.72 -16.35 -19.06
CA ARG A 3 -48.69 -15.34 -19.35
C ARG A 3 -47.59 -15.36 -18.29
N PRO A 4 -46.32 -15.08 -18.63
CA PRO A 4 -45.30 -14.78 -17.63
C PRO A 4 -45.36 -13.30 -17.20
N TYR A 5 -45.07 -13.10 -15.91
CA TYR A 5 -45.05 -11.83 -15.19
C TYR A 5 -43.85 -10.99 -15.67
N GLN A 6 -44.10 -9.82 -16.27
CA GLN A 6 -43.08 -8.82 -16.60
C GLN A 6 -42.87 -7.88 -15.41
N ALA A 7 -41.69 -7.93 -14.79
CA ALA A 7 -41.24 -6.88 -13.87
C ALA A 7 -40.66 -5.72 -14.70
N LYS A 8 -41.33 -4.56 -14.68
CA LYS A 8 -40.85 -3.31 -15.29
C LYS A 8 -39.86 -2.63 -14.34
N HIS A 9 -38.57 -2.66 -14.64
CA HIS A 9 -37.62 -1.68 -14.10
C HIS A 9 -37.35 -0.60 -15.14
N GLN A 10 -37.95 0.57 -14.92
CA GLN A 10 -37.71 1.80 -15.65
C GLN A 10 -36.38 2.40 -15.18
N TYR A 11 -35.28 2.11 -15.87
CA TYR A 11 -34.05 2.89 -15.74
C TYR A 11 -34.17 4.12 -16.65
N ARG A 12 -34.28 5.30 -16.04
CA ARG A 12 -34.15 6.59 -16.73
C ARG A 12 -32.70 6.75 -17.21
N SER A 13 -32.51 6.64 -18.51
CA SER A 13 -31.29 7.02 -19.21
C SER A 13 -31.07 8.53 -19.08
N ASN A 14 -29.95 8.95 -18.51
CA ASN A 14 -29.51 10.35 -18.48
C ASN A 14 -28.12 10.45 -19.13
N PRO A 15 -27.99 10.88 -20.39
CA PRO A 15 -26.71 11.03 -21.06
C PRO A 15 -26.09 12.40 -20.75
N LEU A 16 -25.00 12.44 -19.98
CA LEU A 16 -24.18 13.65 -19.85
C LEU A 16 -23.11 13.68 -20.94
N HIS A 17 -23.46 14.35 -22.04
CA HIS A 17 -22.55 14.82 -23.08
C HIS A 17 -21.80 16.06 -22.55
N LEU A 18 -20.48 15.98 -22.35
CA LEU A 18 -19.65 17.18 -22.15
C LEU A 18 -19.08 17.64 -23.50
N ALA A 19 -19.74 18.63 -24.08
CA ALA A 19 -19.22 19.42 -25.19
C ALA A 19 -18.68 20.76 -24.68
N LEU A 20 -17.47 21.09 -25.15
CA LEU A 20 -16.75 22.35 -24.97
C LEU A 20 -17.51 23.53 -25.60
N SER A 21 -17.70 24.63 -24.87
CA SER A 21 -17.66 26.00 -25.42
C SER A 21 -17.82 27.07 -24.33
N SER A 22 -16.88 28.03 -24.32
CA SER A 22 -16.97 29.32 -23.60
C SER A 22 -17.97 30.25 -24.27
N PRO A 23 -18.60 31.23 -23.57
CA PRO A 23 -18.16 32.61 -23.80
C PRO A 23 -18.31 33.62 -22.63
N ARG A 24 -17.36 34.56 -22.62
CA ARG A 24 -17.47 36.04 -22.46
C ARG A 24 -18.09 36.67 -21.19
N SER A 25 -17.24 37.44 -20.51
CA SER A 25 -17.54 38.59 -19.63
C SER A 25 -18.02 39.82 -20.43
N PRO A 26 -18.84 40.72 -19.84
CA PRO A 26 -18.36 42.10 -19.52
C PRO A 26 -19.04 42.65 -18.23
N TYR A 27 -18.56 43.62 -17.42
CA TYR A 27 -18.08 45.01 -17.53
C TYR A 27 -17.47 45.35 -16.13
N ASN A 28 -16.32 46.00 -15.88
CA ASN A 28 -15.75 47.32 -16.22
C ASN A 28 -16.57 48.57 -15.82
N MET A 29 -16.02 49.39 -14.90
CA MET A 29 -15.84 50.85 -15.04
C MET A 29 -14.90 51.38 -13.92
N VAL A 30 -13.69 51.90 -14.25
CA VAL A 30 -13.29 53.30 -14.64
C VAL A 30 -13.00 54.12 -13.37
N VAL A 31 -11.87 54.83 -13.20
CA VAL A 31 -11.48 56.11 -13.83
C VAL A 31 -9.94 56.32 -13.83
N ALA A 32 -9.44 56.98 -14.88
CA ALA A 32 -8.07 57.41 -15.13
C ALA A 32 -7.79 58.85 -14.69
N ALA A 33 -6.52 59.20 -14.47
CA ALA A 33 -5.99 60.54 -14.72
C ALA A 33 -4.48 60.48 -15.02
N ASP A 34 -4.09 61.31 -15.98
CA ASP A 34 -2.79 61.48 -16.63
C ASP A 34 -1.99 62.60 -15.93
N ASP A 35 -0.66 62.53 -15.92
CA ASP A 35 0.22 63.72 -15.79
C ASP A 35 1.70 63.38 -16.10
N THR A 36 2.34 64.30 -16.82
CA THR A 36 3.66 64.17 -17.48
C THR A 36 4.82 64.76 -16.62
N PRO A 37 6.05 65.05 -17.14
CA PRO A 37 7.27 64.31 -16.82
C PRO A 37 8.31 65.10 -15.99
N GLY A 38 8.89 64.46 -14.96
CA GLY A 38 10.01 65.01 -14.17
C GLY A 38 11.37 64.46 -14.60
N LYS A 39 12.23 65.33 -15.15
CA LYS A 39 13.65 65.06 -15.42
C LYS A 39 14.40 64.74 -14.11
N GLY A 40 14.96 63.54 -14.05
CA GLY A 40 15.99 63.16 -13.10
C GLY A 40 16.73 61.96 -13.65
N ASN A 41 18.04 62.09 -13.86
CA ASN A 41 18.90 60.98 -14.25
C ASN A 41 19.51 60.36 -12.98
N PRO A 42 19.21 59.10 -12.64
CA PRO A 42 20.07 58.35 -11.73
C PRO A 42 20.59 57.09 -12.41
N LYS A 43 21.91 57.12 -12.65
CA LYS A 43 22.88 56.07 -12.32
C LYS A 43 22.41 54.64 -12.60
N GLY A 44 23.03 54.01 -13.60
CA GLY A 44 22.81 52.63 -14.02
C GLY A 44 22.55 51.68 -12.85
N LYS A 45 21.27 51.39 -12.61
CA LYS A 45 20.85 50.26 -11.79
C LYS A 45 21.25 49.01 -12.54
N GLN A 46 22.30 48.33 -12.07
CA GLN A 46 22.57 46.96 -12.46
C GLN A 46 21.29 46.15 -12.31
N TYR A 47 20.75 45.74 -13.44
CA TYR A 47 19.49 45.03 -13.50
C TYR A 47 19.66 43.67 -12.85
N THR A 48 19.06 43.46 -11.68
CA THR A 48 19.01 42.15 -11.06
C THR A 48 18.22 41.25 -12.00
N ARG A 49 18.91 40.31 -12.67
CA ARG A 49 18.26 39.35 -13.58
C ARG A 49 17.18 38.62 -12.78
N SER A 50 15.91 38.75 -13.18
CA SER A 50 14.85 38.04 -12.48
C SER A 50 15.07 36.53 -12.66
N ARG A 51 15.18 35.80 -11.54
CA ARG A 51 15.46 34.35 -11.53
C ARG A 51 14.22 33.52 -11.85
N THR A 52 13.08 34.17 -12.07
CA THR A 52 11.74 33.58 -12.22
C THR A 52 11.08 33.85 -13.58
N GLY A 53 11.68 34.69 -14.44
CA GLY A 53 11.16 34.94 -15.80
C GLY A 53 11.15 33.72 -16.72
N CYS A 54 10.28 33.71 -17.73
CA CYS A 54 10.18 32.62 -18.72
C CYS A 54 11.47 32.47 -19.56
N LEU A 55 11.72 31.26 -20.05
CA LEU A 55 12.89 30.90 -20.87
C LEU A 55 12.98 31.76 -22.13
N THR A 56 11.85 32.05 -22.76
CA THR A 56 11.78 32.84 -23.99
C THR A 56 12.24 34.28 -23.78
N CYS A 57 11.81 34.94 -22.69
CA CYS A 57 12.28 36.28 -22.35
C CYS A 57 13.74 36.28 -21.91
N ARG A 58 14.19 35.24 -21.19
CA ARG A 58 15.61 35.09 -20.82
C ARG A 58 16.51 34.96 -22.05
N GLN A 59 16.14 34.12 -23.02
CA GLN A 59 16.90 33.92 -24.24
C GLN A 59 16.98 35.21 -25.08
N ARG A 60 15.93 36.03 -25.01
CA ARG A 60 15.87 37.34 -25.68
C ARG A 60 16.53 38.47 -24.90
N HIS A 61 17.08 38.20 -23.72
CA HIS A 61 17.66 39.20 -22.82
C HIS A 61 16.73 40.39 -22.52
N GLN A 62 15.41 40.16 -22.50
CA GLN A 62 14.39 41.17 -22.17
C GLN A 62 13.75 40.85 -20.82
N LYS A 63 13.27 41.88 -20.11
CA LYS A 63 12.56 41.68 -18.82
C LYS A 63 11.29 40.86 -19.06
N CYS A 64 11.10 39.82 -18.25
CA CYS A 64 9.82 39.13 -18.16
C CYS A 64 8.95 39.85 -17.12
N ASP A 65 7.69 40.07 -17.44
CA ASP A 65 6.66 40.58 -16.53
C ASP A 65 6.09 39.47 -15.61
N GLU A 66 6.53 38.23 -15.80
CA GLU A 66 6.27 37.06 -14.95
C GLU A 66 4.80 36.64 -14.81
N THR A 67 3.90 37.27 -15.58
CA THR A 67 2.49 36.90 -15.66
C THR A 67 2.32 35.48 -16.20
N ARG A 68 1.42 34.70 -15.60
CA ARG A 68 1.14 33.29 -15.96
C ARG A 68 -0.31 33.19 -16.47
N PRO A 69 -0.61 32.31 -17.45
CA PRO A 69 0.25 31.26 -18.02
C PRO A 69 1.24 31.74 -19.10
N ILE A 70 1.01 32.90 -19.72
CA ILE A 70 1.85 33.48 -20.78
C ILE A 70 2.20 34.90 -20.36
N CYS A 71 3.50 35.24 -20.40
CA CYS A 71 3.95 36.58 -20.06
C CYS A 71 3.55 37.59 -21.15
N GLY A 72 3.25 38.84 -20.81
CA GLY A 72 2.75 39.86 -21.75
C GLY A 72 3.67 40.08 -22.95
N ASN A 73 4.99 40.02 -22.75
CA ASN A 73 5.97 40.11 -23.83
C ASN A 73 5.94 38.92 -24.81
N CYS A 74 5.61 37.72 -24.33
CA CYS A 74 5.45 36.55 -25.21
C CYS A 74 4.08 36.55 -25.89
N LEU A 75 3.06 37.10 -25.22
CA LEU A 75 1.72 37.26 -25.77
C LEU A 75 1.72 38.21 -26.98
N VAL A 76 2.33 39.40 -26.84
CA VAL A 76 2.38 40.42 -27.91
C VAL A 76 3.17 39.92 -29.13
N VAL A 77 4.25 39.20 -28.89
CA VAL A 77 5.12 38.70 -29.98
C VAL A 77 4.68 37.31 -30.46
N GLN A 78 3.57 36.78 -29.93
CA GLN A 78 2.99 35.46 -30.25
C GLN A 78 4.03 34.33 -30.27
N ARG A 79 4.87 34.27 -29.24
CA ARG A 79 5.86 33.19 -29.08
C ARG A 79 5.48 32.25 -27.94
N GLN A 80 5.95 31.01 -28.06
CA GLN A 80 5.83 30.02 -27.00
C GLN A 80 6.47 30.56 -25.71
N CYS A 81 5.67 30.64 -24.65
CA CYS A 81 6.09 31.12 -23.35
C CYS A 81 6.26 29.92 -22.41
N GLU A 82 7.50 29.57 -22.10
CA GLU A 82 7.81 28.41 -21.28
C GLU A 82 8.58 28.84 -20.03
N TYR A 83 8.12 28.41 -18.86
CA TYR A 83 8.82 28.63 -17.60
C TYR A 83 9.63 27.37 -17.27
N PRO A 84 10.86 27.50 -16.74
CA PRO A 84 11.66 26.33 -16.39
C PRO A 84 10.94 25.49 -15.33
N THR A 85 10.71 24.22 -15.65
CA THR A 85 10.31 23.18 -14.69
C THR A 85 11.40 23.07 -13.63
N ALA A 86 11.03 22.98 -12.35
CA ALA A 86 11.96 23.07 -11.22
C ALA A 86 12.98 21.92 -11.21
N VAL A 87 14.09 22.09 -11.92
CA VAL A 87 15.30 21.27 -11.81
C VAL A 87 16.38 22.15 -11.21
N LEU A 88 16.70 21.92 -9.93
CA LEU A 88 17.73 22.67 -9.21
C LEU A 88 19.12 22.40 -9.83
N PRO A 89 19.92 23.44 -10.14
CA PRO A 89 21.25 23.27 -10.72
C PRO A 89 22.23 22.55 -9.79
N LEU A 90 23.06 21.66 -10.35
CA LEU A 90 24.03 20.79 -9.65
C LEU A 90 25.03 21.50 -8.72
N ARG A 91 25.24 22.82 -8.87
CA ARG A 91 26.14 23.60 -8.02
C ARG A 91 25.57 23.88 -6.61
N GLU A 92 24.25 23.77 -6.43
CA GLU A 92 23.59 23.88 -5.11
C GLU A 92 23.60 22.54 -4.32
N ARG A 93 24.05 21.44 -4.95
CA ARG A 93 24.18 20.11 -4.32
C ARG A 93 25.40 19.99 -3.39
N ARG A 94 26.36 20.91 -3.45
CA ARG A 94 27.59 20.89 -2.62
C ARG A 94 27.57 21.78 -1.37
N LYS A 95 26.42 22.37 -1.02
CA LYS A 95 26.24 23.16 0.23
C LYS A 95 25.01 22.74 1.06
N LYS A 96 24.57 21.48 0.95
CA LYS A 96 23.60 20.90 1.88
C LYS A 96 24.20 19.63 2.46
N CYS A 97 24.15 19.53 3.78
CA CYS A 97 24.56 18.36 4.55
C CYS A 97 23.86 17.10 4.00
N LEU A 98 24.47 15.93 4.24
CA LEU A 98 23.91 14.65 3.80
C LEU A 98 22.53 14.42 4.46
N PRO A 99 21.60 13.69 3.81
CA PRO A 99 20.35 13.30 4.43
C PRO A 99 20.64 12.51 5.72
N GLY A 100 20.35 13.12 6.88
CA GLY A 100 20.70 12.60 8.21
C GLY A 100 21.37 13.61 9.15
N GLU A 101 21.94 14.71 8.62
CA GLU A 101 22.72 15.68 9.41
C GLU A 101 21.97 16.96 9.81
N GLN A 102 20.65 17.05 9.61
CA GLN A 102 19.85 18.18 10.11
C GLN A 102 18.77 17.68 11.08
N GLN A 103 18.83 18.12 12.33
CA GLN A 103 17.72 18.01 13.27
C GLN A 103 16.69 19.13 12.96
N PRO A 104 15.46 18.82 12.54
CA PRO A 104 14.53 19.83 12.07
C PRO A 104 13.34 19.98 13.02
N TRP A 105 13.38 20.92 13.97
CA TRP A 105 12.15 21.26 14.73
C TRP A 105 12.02 22.70 15.25
N THR A 106 12.58 23.71 14.59
CA THR A 106 12.31 25.11 15.01
C THR A 106 11.08 25.77 14.39
N ASN A 107 10.33 25.11 13.50
CA ASN A 107 9.09 25.69 12.98
C ASN A 107 7.88 24.84 13.41
N ALA A 108 7.33 25.17 14.57
CA ALA A 108 6.05 24.65 15.04
C ALA A 108 4.94 25.05 14.06
N VAL A 109 4.31 24.06 13.42
CA VAL A 109 3.03 24.23 12.74
C VAL A 109 1.96 23.67 13.68
N THR A 110 1.11 24.57 14.18
CA THR A 110 -0.01 24.27 15.07
C THR A 110 -1.00 23.33 14.36
N ILE A 111 -1.12 22.10 14.86
CA ILE A 111 -2.23 21.20 14.51
C ILE A 111 -3.34 21.43 15.53
N SER A 112 -4.46 21.97 15.10
CA SER A 112 -5.64 22.15 15.95
C SER A 112 -6.39 20.83 16.14
N ARG A 113 -6.05 20.09 17.20
CA ARG A 113 -7.00 19.26 17.95
C ARG A 113 -6.42 18.97 19.33
N ALA A 114 -7.17 19.34 20.37
CA ALA A 114 -6.81 19.12 21.77
C ALA A 114 -6.70 17.61 22.05
N ILE A 115 -5.48 17.15 22.31
CA ILE A 115 -5.21 15.85 22.94
C ILE A 115 -4.95 16.16 24.41
N GLY A 116 -5.70 15.50 25.29
CA GLY A 116 -5.58 15.66 26.74
C GLY A 116 -4.20 15.25 27.29
N PRO A 117 -3.93 15.48 28.59
CA PRO A 117 -2.61 15.28 29.16
C PRO A 117 -2.16 13.81 29.07
N CYS A 118 -0.97 13.65 28.52
CA CYS A 118 -0.21 12.42 28.39
C CYS A 118 -0.04 11.73 29.76
N THR A 119 -0.44 10.47 29.87
CA THR A 119 -0.08 9.62 31.02
C THR A 119 0.56 8.32 30.54
N SER A 120 1.65 7.98 31.25
CA SER A 120 2.54 6.81 31.13
C SER A 120 3.64 6.86 30.05
N VAL A 121 4.78 7.42 30.47
CA VAL A 121 6.11 7.07 29.94
C VAL A 121 6.41 5.63 30.34
N ALA A 122 5.92 4.66 29.58
CA ALA A 122 6.56 3.34 29.54
C ALA A 122 7.84 3.47 28.70
N THR A 123 8.97 3.00 29.22
CA THR A 123 10.28 3.08 28.56
C THR A 123 10.24 2.31 27.23
N ARG A 124 10.07 3.03 26.11
CA ARG A 124 9.99 2.42 24.78
C ARG A 124 11.40 2.05 24.27
N PRO A 125 11.56 1.00 23.43
CA PRO A 125 12.86 0.55 22.89
C PRO A 125 13.53 1.51 21.91
N ILE A 126 12.77 2.44 21.33
CA ILE A 126 13.25 3.46 20.39
C ILE A 126 12.81 4.83 20.90
N SER A 127 13.73 5.81 20.92
CA SER A 127 13.37 7.21 21.11
C SER A 127 12.55 7.68 19.91
N MET A 128 11.27 7.96 20.13
CA MET A 128 10.35 8.34 19.05
C MET A 128 10.37 9.86 18.87
N ALA A 129 10.76 10.33 17.68
CA ALA A 129 10.53 11.70 17.28
C ALA A 129 9.01 12.01 17.28
N TYR A 130 8.64 13.26 17.52
CA TYR A 130 7.24 13.71 17.66
C TYR A 130 6.28 13.16 16.58
N ARG A 131 6.72 13.08 15.32
CA ARG A 131 5.90 12.57 14.21
C ARG A 131 5.71 11.05 14.22
N SER A 132 6.70 10.29 14.67
CA SER A 132 6.57 8.85 14.88
C SER A 132 5.58 8.55 16.01
N ASP A 133 5.61 9.36 17.06
CA ASP A 133 4.66 9.26 18.17
C ASP A 133 3.23 9.61 17.73
N ALA A 134 3.06 10.70 16.98
CA ALA A 134 1.77 11.08 16.42
C ALA A 134 1.19 10.02 15.47
N LEU A 135 2.02 9.39 14.62
CA LEU A 135 1.57 8.31 13.74
C LEU A 135 1.18 7.05 14.53
N PHE A 136 1.95 6.73 15.57
CA PHE A 136 1.62 5.63 16.48
C PHE A 136 0.28 5.88 17.17
N HIS A 137 0.08 7.06 17.77
CA HIS A 137 -1.19 7.42 18.43
C HIS A 137 -2.36 7.43 17.45
N TYR A 138 -2.19 8.00 16.25
CA TYR A 138 -3.19 7.91 15.18
C TYR A 138 -3.64 6.47 14.97
N PHE A 139 -2.70 5.53 14.84
CA PHE A 139 -3.01 4.14 14.54
C PHE A 139 -3.52 3.38 15.76
N TYR A 140 -2.96 3.64 16.94
CA TYR A 140 -3.30 2.98 18.20
C TYR A 140 -4.72 3.31 18.64
N ASP A 141 -5.11 4.59 18.56
CA ASP A 141 -6.41 5.09 19.01
C ASP A 141 -7.57 4.75 18.04
N LEU A 142 -7.28 4.15 16.88
CA LEU A 142 -8.33 3.63 15.98
C LEU A 142 -9.13 2.54 16.70
N GLU A 143 -10.46 2.59 16.50
CA GLU A 143 -11.36 1.53 16.95
C GLU A 143 -10.94 0.19 16.37
N ASP A 144 -10.89 -0.81 17.25
CA ASP A 144 -10.56 -2.15 16.83
C ASP A 144 -11.75 -2.82 16.12
N PRO A 145 -11.51 -3.63 15.07
CA PRO A 145 -12.56 -4.43 14.45
C PRO A 145 -12.95 -5.61 15.35
N PHE A 146 -14.02 -5.44 16.13
CA PHE A 146 -14.52 -6.47 17.06
C PHE A 146 -15.07 -7.72 16.36
N ASP A 147 -15.40 -7.61 15.07
CA ASP A 147 -15.86 -8.69 14.19
C ASP A 147 -14.74 -9.65 13.75
N ILE A 148 -13.46 -9.30 13.95
CA ILE A 148 -12.32 -10.11 13.48
C ILE A 148 -11.64 -10.89 14.60
N ALA A 149 -11.55 -10.32 15.80
CA ALA A 149 -10.86 -10.95 16.92
C ALA A 149 -11.41 -10.46 18.28
N PRO A 150 -11.21 -11.20 19.38
CA PRO A 150 -11.48 -10.68 20.72
C PRO A 150 -10.53 -9.54 21.11
N LYS A 151 -11.02 -8.57 21.88
CA LYS A 151 -10.29 -7.37 22.30
C LYS A 151 -9.06 -7.69 23.14
N GLU A 152 -9.17 -8.68 24.02
CA GLU A 152 -8.14 -9.10 24.96
C GLU A 152 -6.91 -9.67 24.23
N ARG A 153 -7.16 -10.45 23.16
CA ARG A 153 -6.10 -11.03 22.32
C ARG A 153 -5.32 -9.92 21.59
N ARG A 154 -6.00 -8.88 21.11
CA ARG A 154 -5.35 -7.73 20.45
C ARG A 154 -4.52 -6.89 21.42
N GLN A 155 -5.06 -6.57 22.60
CA GLN A 155 -4.36 -5.76 23.59
C GLN A 155 -3.07 -6.41 24.10
N SER A 156 -3.09 -7.74 24.32
CA SER A 156 -1.89 -8.49 24.71
C SER A 156 -0.80 -8.53 23.64
N LEU A 157 -1.15 -8.49 22.35
CA LEU A 157 -0.18 -8.49 21.25
C LEU A 157 0.35 -7.08 20.95
N LEU A 158 -0.47 -6.05 21.18
CA LEU A 158 -0.04 -4.64 21.10
C LEU A 158 1.01 -4.31 22.17
N SER A 159 0.85 -4.80 23.40
CA SER A 159 1.86 -4.60 24.45
C SER A 159 3.19 -5.27 24.09
N SER A 160 3.16 -6.51 23.58
CA SER A 160 4.35 -7.23 23.08
C SER A 160 5.09 -6.46 21.98
N THR A 161 4.35 -5.87 21.04
CA THR A 161 4.88 -5.05 19.94
C THR A 161 5.72 -3.87 20.43
N MET A 162 5.35 -3.28 21.56
CA MET A 162 6.07 -2.13 22.13
C MET A 162 7.43 -2.47 22.70
N HIS A 163 7.76 -3.75 22.91
CA HIS A 163 9.03 -4.17 23.52
C HIS A 163 10.12 -4.54 22.51
N SER A 164 9.75 -4.76 21.24
CA SER A 164 10.67 -5.15 20.17
C SER A 164 10.86 -4.01 19.18
N SER A 165 12.12 -3.57 18.99
CA SER A 165 12.43 -2.45 18.10
C SER A 165 12.06 -2.74 16.63
N ASP A 166 12.18 -3.99 16.18
CA ASP A 166 11.83 -4.38 14.81
C ASP A 166 10.32 -4.47 14.61
N THR A 167 9.62 -5.02 15.61
CA THR A 167 8.15 -5.14 15.57
C THR A 167 7.49 -3.76 15.58
N LEU A 168 7.99 -2.84 16.42
CA LEU A 168 7.52 -1.46 16.44
C LEU A 168 7.72 -0.76 15.08
N ARG A 169 8.89 -0.92 14.44
CA ARG A 169 9.14 -0.37 13.10
C ARG A 169 8.18 -0.94 12.07
N ASN A 170 7.97 -2.25 12.07
CA ASN A 170 6.99 -2.90 11.20
C ASN A 170 5.58 -2.34 11.42
N THR A 171 5.16 -2.12 12.68
CA THR A 171 3.89 -1.45 12.99
C THR A 171 3.83 -0.02 12.46
N MET A 172 4.93 0.74 12.50
CA MET A 172 4.97 2.10 11.92
C MET A 172 4.79 2.10 10.41
N LEU A 173 5.33 1.10 9.71
CA LEU A 173 5.08 0.93 8.28
C LEU A 173 3.60 0.69 8.02
N ILE A 174 2.98 -0.24 8.75
CA ILE A 174 1.55 -0.52 8.60
C ILE A 174 0.67 0.69 8.97
N ALA A 175 1.04 1.43 10.02
CA ALA A 175 0.36 2.66 10.41
C ALA A 175 0.40 3.72 9.30
N GLY A 176 1.56 3.88 8.66
CA GLY A 176 1.73 4.75 7.49
C GLY A 176 0.88 4.30 6.30
N LEU A 177 0.86 3.00 5.98
CA LEU A 177 -0.01 2.43 4.94
C LEU A 177 -1.49 2.68 5.23
N HIS A 178 -1.92 2.47 6.47
CA HIS A 178 -3.29 2.73 6.89
C HIS A 178 -3.66 4.20 6.68
N PHE A 179 -2.80 5.12 7.09
CA PHE A 179 -3.00 6.55 6.86
C PHE A 179 -3.04 6.90 5.36
N ALA A 180 -2.12 6.34 4.57
CA ALA A 180 -2.03 6.58 3.14
C ALA A 180 -3.27 6.06 2.39
N TRP A 181 -3.74 4.85 2.68
CA TRP A 181 -4.95 4.32 2.04
C TRP A 181 -6.20 5.09 2.43
N ASN A 182 -6.29 5.52 3.70
CA ASN A 182 -7.41 6.30 4.21
C ASN A 182 -7.46 7.71 3.58
N THR A 183 -6.33 8.38 3.44
CA THR A 183 -6.26 9.80 3.04
C THR A 183 -5.78 10.04 1.61
N GLY A 184 -5.29 8.98 0.94
CA GLY A 184 -4.78 8.98 -0.43
C GLY A 184 -3.30 9.26 -0.59
N GLN A 185 -2.59 9.65 0.48
CA GLN A 185 -1.15 9.93 0.47
C GLN A 185 -0.61 10.00 1.90
N LEU A 186 0.70 9.88 2.09
CA LEU A 186 1.33 9.94 3.43
C LEU A 186 1.35 11.35 4.06
N GLN A 187 1.24 12.41 3.26
CA GLN A 187 1.26 13.81 3.72
C GLN A 187 2.46 14.11 4.65
N SER A 188 2.21 14.76 5.79
CA SER A 188 3.24 15.08 6.78
C SER A 188 3.91 13.87 7.44
N PHE A 189 3.37 12.66 7.26
CA PHE A 189 3.98 11.42 7.76
C PHE A 189 4.95 10.78 6.75
N GLU A 190 5.07 11.28 5.52
CA GLU A 190 5.96 10.70 4.51
C GLU A 190 7.42 10.57 4.99
N PRO A 191 8.05 11.60 5.59
CA PRO A 191 9.43 11.46 6.09
C PRO A 191 9.55 10.42 7.22
N THR A 192 8.50 10.29 8.03
CA THR A 192 8.45 9.32 9.14
C THR A 192 8.34 7.90 8.61
N PHE A 193 7.47 7.68 7.63
CA PHE A 193 7.32 6.40 6.96
C PHE A 193 8.63 5.96 6.28
N LEU A 194 9.25 6.86 5.51
CA LEU A 194 10.52 6.59 4.84
C LEU A 194 11.66 6.30 5.82
N PHE A 195 11.71 7.00 6.95
CA PHE A 195 12.68 6.71 8.02
C PHE A 195 12.54 5.29 8.54
N HIS A 196 11.34 4.88 8.96
CA HIS A 196 11.12 3.52 9.49
C HIS A 196 11.34 2.44 8.43
N LYS A 197 11.07 2.75 7.16
CA LYS A 197 11.33 1.85 6.02
C LYS A 197 12.83 1.61 5.82
N ILE A 198 13.63 2.68 5.80
CA ILE A 198 15.10 2.59 5.70
C ILE A 198 15.66 1.80 6.89
N GLU A 199 15.17 2.08 8.10
CA GLU A 199 15.60 1.37 9.31
C GLU A 199 15.22 -0.12 9.29
N ALA A 200 14.05 -0.48 8.75
CA ALA A 200 13.65 -1.86 8.55
C ALA A 200 14.59 -2.57 7.55
N MET A 201 14.93 -1.92 6.43
CA MET A 201 15.91 -2.45 5.45
C MET A 201 17.31 -2.62 6.08
N ASN A 202 17.74 -1.66 6.90
CA ASN A 202 19.01 -1.75 7.65
C ASN A 202 19.00 -2.93 8.63
N SER A 203 17.88 -3.17 9.29
CA SER A 203 17.70 -4.29 10.22
C SER A 203 17.77 -5.62 9.49
N VAL A 204 17.09 -5.76 8.35
CA VAL A 204 17.21 -6.93 7.46
C VAL A 204 18.66 -7.15 7.03
N ASN A 205 19.36 -6.12 6.56
CA ASN A 205 20.77 -6.23 6.17
C ASN A 205 21.67 -6.70 7.32
N LYS A 206 21.38 -6.26 8.55
CA LYS A 206 22.07 -6.73 9.76
C LYS A 206 21.77 -8.21 10.04
N PHE A 207 20.53 -8.64 9.85
CA PHE A 207 20.13 -10.03 10.06
C PHE A 207 20.78 -10.96 9.04
N LEU A 208 20.81 -10.59 7.76
CA LEU A 208 21.44 -11.37 6.70
C LEU A 208 22.95 -11.58 6.92
N ARG A 209 23.62 -10.66 7.65
CA ARG A 209 25.04 -10.77 8.00
C ARG A 209 25.30 -11.55 9.29
N ASN A 210 24.29 -11.76 10.12
CA ASN A 210 24.44 -12.32 11.46
C ASN A 210 23.71 -13.66 11.60
N SER A 211 24.48 -14.74 11.57
CA SER A 211 23.98 -16.12 11.70
C SER A 211 23.31 -16.44 13.05
N ARG A 212 23.40 -15.55 14.05
CA ARG A 212 22.77 -15.74 15.36
C ARG A 212 21.32 -15.25 15.45
N ILE A 213 20.83 -14.52 14.43
CA ILE A 213 19.47 -14.00 14.44
C ILE A 213 18.48 -15.12 14.13
N LYS A 214 17.34 -15.13 14.85
CA LYS A 214 16.26 -16.08 14.61
C LYS A 214 15.78 -15.99 13.16
N TYR A 215 15.76 -17.14 12.47
CA TYR A 215 15.30 -17.29 11.10
C TYR A 215 13.98 -16.55 10.83
N THR A 216 12.99 -16.75 11.70
CA THR A 216 11.65 -16.16 11.59
C THR A 216 11.61 -14.66 11.73
N VAL A 217 12.51 -14.08 12.51
CA VAL A 217 12.62 -12.62 12.63
C VAL A 217 13.04 -12.01 11.30
N CYS A 218 14.00 -12.64 10.60
CA CYS A 218 14.43 -12.16 9.29
C CYS A 218 13.29 -12.32 8.26
N VAL A 219 12.66 -13.49 8.19
CA VAL A 219 11.52 -13.77 7.30
C VAL A 219 10.39 -12.76 7.52
N ARG A 220 9.99 -12.50 8.77
CA ARG A 220 8.96 -11.51 9.14
C ARG A 220 9.26 -10.12 8.58
N ASN A 221 10.49 -9.63 8.80
CA ASN A 221 10.85 -8.28 8.40
C ASN A 221 10.90 -8.13 6.88
N ILE A 222 11.42 -9.13 6.17
CA ILE A 222 11.41 -9.12 4.70
C ILE A 222 9.96 -9.20 4.19
N ALA A 223 9.12 -10.09 4.74
CA ALA A 223 7.71 -10.21 4.34
C ALA A 223 6.90 -8.92 4.61
N THR A 224 7.16 -8.23 5.72
CA THR A 224 6.55 -6.92 6.01
C THR A 224 6.96 -5.87 4.97
N LEU A 225 8.24 -5.84 4.56
CA LEU A 225 8.71 -4.96 3.48
C LEU A 225 8.07 -5.32 2.14
N CYS A 226 7.95 -6.62 1.81
CA CYS A 226 7.26 -7.09 0.61
C CYS A 226 5.85 -6.51 0.53
N PHE A 227 5.08 -6.71 1.61
CA PHE A 227 3.71 -6.21 1.72
C PHE A 227 3.65 -4.68 1.62
N THR A 228 4.53 -3.98 2.33
CA THR A 228 4.56 -2.52 2.40
C THR A 228 4.87 -1.87 1.05
N GLU A 229 5.86 -2.39 0.31
CA GLU A 229 6.19 -1.89 -1.02
C GLU A 229 5.05 -2.10 -2.00
N CYS A 230 4.43 -3.29 -1.97
CA CYS A 230 3.28 -3.58 -2.82
C CYS A 230 2.11 -2.65 -2.53
N ALA A 231 1.77 -2.47 -1.25
CA ALA A 231 0.67 -1.62 -0.81
C ALA A 231 0.88 -0.13 -1.12
N MET A 232 2.12 0.33 -1.28
CA MET A 232 2.48 1.67 -1.78
C MET A 232 2.57 1.75 -3.31
N GLY A 233 2.24 0.68 -4.04
CA GLY A 233 2.28 0.64 -5.49
C GLY A 233 3.65 0.37 -6.11
N ASN A 234 4.67 0.05 -5.31
CA ASN A 234 6.01 -0.28 -5.79
C ASN A 234 6.16 -1.79 -6.02
N ILE A 235 5.53 -2.28 -7.09
CA ILE A 235 5.44 -3.71 -7.42
C ILE A 235 6.84 -4.32 -7.61
N ILE A 236 7.73 -3.63 -8.33
CA ILE A 236 9.09 -4.13 -8.63
C ILE A 236 9.90 -4.36 -7.35
N ALA A 237 9.88 -3.40 -6.41
CA ALA A 237 10.58 -3.56 -5.14
C ALA A 237 9.96 -4.69 -4.31
N SER A 238 8.64 -4.81 -4.33
CA SER A 238 7.93 -5.89 -3.64
C SER A 238 8.31 -7.28 -4.18
N GLU A 239 8.32 -7.47 -5.50
CA GLU A 239 8.77 -8.72 -6.15
C GLU A 239 10.23 -9.02 -5.83
N THR A 240 11.09 -7.98 -5.78
CA THR A 240 12.50 -8.13 -5.40
C THR A 240 12.65 -8.62 -3.95
N HIS A 241 11.87 -8.06 -3.02
CA HIS A 241 11.87 -8.53 -1.63
C HIS A 241 11.32 -9.95 -1.52
N LEU A 242 10.28 -10.30 -2.27
CA LEU A 242 9.68 -11.63 -2.27
C LEU A 242 10.66 -12.68 -2.83
N ASP A 243 11.37 -12.37 -3.91
CA ASP A 243 12.42 -13.24 -4.45
C ASP A 243 13.54 -13.46 -3.42
N GLY A 244 14.01 -12.39 -2.79
CA GLY A 244 14.99 -12.45 -1.71
C GLY A 244 14.50 -13.25 -0.50
N LEU A 245 13.22 -13.12 -0.14
CA LEU A 245 12.57 -13.87 0.93
C LEU A 245 12.60 -15.37 0.65
N MET A 246 12.13 -15.79 -0.52
CA MET A 246 12.08 -17.20 -0.90
C MET A 246 13.48 -17.80 -0.94
N ARG A 247 14.46 -17.08 -1.51
CA ARG A 247 15.86 -17.52 -1.52
C ARG A 247 16.47 -17.60 -0.13
N PHE A 248 16.16 -16.66 0.76
CA PHE A 248 16.61 -16.70 2.14
C PHE A 248 16.03 -17.91 2.88
N MET A 249 14.73 -18.18 2.68
CA MET A 249 14.04 -19.34 3.24
C MET A 249 14.68 -20.64 2.78
N ASP A 250 14.94 -20.81 1.48
CA ASP A 250 15.58 -22.03 0.94
C ASP A 250 16.97 -22.29 1.56
N LEU A 251 17.74 -21.24 1.82
CA LEU A 251 19.11 -21.34 2.34
C LEU A 251 19.19 -21.51 3.87
N HIS A 252 18.25 -20.92 4.62
CA HIS A 252 18.37 -20.77 6.08
C HIS A 252 17.27 -21.50 6.86
N ARG A 253 16.32 -22.15 6.18
CA ARG A 253 15.29 -22.94 6.85
C ARG A 253 15.95 -23.99 7.75
N PRO A 254 15.61 -24.04 9.05
CA PRO A 254 16.17 -25.03 9.95
C PRO A 254 15.90 -26.45 9.42
N PRO A 255 16.87 -27.39 9.48
CA PRO A 255 16.57 -28.79 9.24
C PRO A 255 15.52 -29.27 10.26
N HIS A 256 14.60 -30.15 9.86
CA HIS A 256 13.63 -30.76 10.79
C HIS A 256 14.39 -31.36 11.97
N LYS A 257 14.30 -30.72 13.15
CA LYS A 257 14.87 -31.23 14.40
C LYS A 257 13.79 -32.02 15.14
N ALA A 258 14.19 -33.11 15.80
CA ALA A 258 13.30 -33.95 16.60
C ALA A 258 12.66 -33.23 17.81
N THR A 259 13.10 -32.01 18.16
CA THR A 259 12.44 -31.14 19.15
C THR A 259 11.23 -30.45 18.52
N LEU A 260 10.06 -31.06 18.73
CA LEU A 260 8.83 -30.84 17.95
C LEU A 260 8.09 -29.50 18.15
N ALA A 261 8.39 -28.68 19.17
CA ALA A 261 7.51 -27.56 19.54
C ALA A 261 7.91 -26.19 18.96
N GLU A 262 9.12 -25.68 19.26
CA GLU A 262 9.53 -24.33 18.83
C GLU A 262 9.94 -24.25 17.36
N SER A 263 10.60 -25.30 16.85
CA SER A 263 10.98 -25.37 15.42
C SER A 263 9.77 -25.46 14.50
N ASP A 264 8.62 -25.92 15.00
CA ASP A 264 7.38 -26.10 14.24
C ASP A 264 6.59 -24.78 14.15
N LEU A 265 6.50 -24.03 15.26
CA LEU A 265 5.88 -22.70 15.29
C LEU A 265 6.59 -21.71 14.37
N ASP A 266 7.92 -21.65 14.47
CA ASP A 266 8.73 -20.72 13.71
C ASP A 266 8.64 -21.02 12.19
N ASP A 267 8.71 -22.29 11.82
CA ASP A 267 8.58 -22.72 10.42
C ASP A 267 7.18 -22.46 9.85
N GLU A 268 6.14 -22.73 10.63
CA GLU A 268 4.76 -22.44 10.25
C GLU A 268 4.52 -20.94 10.10
N LEU A 269 5.00 -20.10 11.01
CA LEU A 269 4.94 -18.64 10.86
C LEU A 269 5.64 -18.16 9.58
N ALA A 270 6.82 -18.70 9.27
CA ALA A 270 7.54 -18.37 8.05
C ALA A 270 6.74 -18.74 6.79
N ASN A 271 6.11 -19.92 6.77
CA ASN A 271 5.22 -20.34 5.68
C ASN A 271 4.01 -19.40 5.56
N ARG A 272 3.39 -19.01 6.67
CA ARG A 272 2.26 -18.08 6.69
C ARG A 272 2.62 -16.71 6.12
N TYR A 273 3.78 -16.18 6.49
CA TYR A 273 4.27 -14.88 5.99
C TYR A 273 4.49 -14.89 4.49
N VAL A 274 5.19 -15.90 3.95
CA VAL A 274 5.46 -15.97 2.50
C VAL A 274 4.18 -16.24 1.71
N LEU A 275 3.28 -17.09 2.18
CA LEU A 275 2.00 -17.36 1.50
C LEU A 275 1.12 -16.11 1.45
N PHE A 276 1.03 -15.35 2.55
CA PHE A 276 0.29 -14.09 2.58
C PHE A 276 0.90 -13.06 1.63
N SER A 277 2.21 -12.82 1.73
CA SER A 277 2.91 -11.87 0.86
C SER A 277 2.77 -12.24 -0.63
N TYR A 278 2.93 -13.52 -0.97
CA TYR A 278 2.78 -14.00 -2.35
C TYR A 278 1.38 -13.75 -2.90
N ASN A 279 0.34 -14.21 -2.19
CA ASN A 279 -1.05 -14.04 -2.63
C ASN A 279 -1.41 -12.56 -2.77
N PHE A 280 -0.97 -11.72 -1.83
CA PHE A 280 -1.20 -10.28 -1.87
C PHE A 280 -0.54 -9.62 -3.09
N ILE A 281 0.75 -9.89 -3.31
CA ILE A 281 1.51 -9.28 -4.42
C ILE A 281 0.91 -9.64 -5.77
N HIS A 282 0.64 -10.92 -6.01
CA HIS A 282 0.12 -11.34 -7.30
C HIS A 282 -1.33 -10.89 -7.50
N GLY A 283 -2.16 -10.84 -6.46
CA GLY A 283 -3.53 -10.31 -6.58
C GLY A 283 -3.51 -8.82 -6.90
N PHE A 284 -2.61 -8.08 -6.25
CA PHE A 284 -2.39 -6.66 -6.50
C PHE A 284 -1.86 -6.40 -7.92
N LYS A 285 -0.82 -7.14 -8.34
CA LYS A 285 -0.23 -7.05 -9.68
C LYS A 285 -1.26 -7.33 -10.76
N SER A 286 -2.05 -8.40 -10.60
CA SER A 286 -3.10 -8.76 -11.53
C SER A 286 -4.16 -7.66 -11.67
N ARG A 287 -4.59 -7.03 -10.58
CA ARG A 287 -5.50 -5.87 -10.65
C ARG A 287 -4.90 -4.69 -11.41
N VAL A 288 -3.62 -4.39 -11.15
CA VAL A 288 -2.91 -3.28 -11.81
C VAL A 288 -2.76 -3.55 -13.30
N GLU A 289 -2.33 -4.75 -13.68
CA GLU A 289 -2.21 -5.17 -15.08
C GLU A 289 -3.56 -5.12 -15.79
N ASP A 290 -4.61 -5.62 -15.16
CA ASP A 290 -5.95 -5.67 -15.75
C ASP A 290 -6.48 -4.27 -16.09
N VAL A 291 -6.32 -3.30 -15.18
CA VAL A 291 -6.77 -1.92 -15.44
C VAL A 291 -5.87 -1.20 -16.45
N LEU A 292 -4.57 -1.45 -16.45
CA LEU A 292 -3.64 -0.77 -17.37
C LEU A 292 -3.71 -1.33 -18.80
N ILE A 293 -3.88 -2.65 -18.94
CA ILE A 293 -3.98 -3.34 -20.23
C ILE A 293 -5.34 -3.06 -20.87
N ASN A 294 -6.43 -3.21 -20.11
CA ASN A 294 -7.77 -3.05 -20.68
C ASN A 294 -8.27 -1.59 -20.69
N GLY A 295 -7.72 -0.72 -19.82
CA GLY A 295 -8.10 0.69 -19.72
C GLY A 295 -7.39 1.64 -20.69
N SER A 296 -6.53 1.14 -21.59
CA SER A 296 -5.81 1.95 -22.59
C SER A 296 -4.96 3.11 -22.04
N VAL A 297 -4.53 3.06 -20.77
CA VAL A 297 -3.81 4.16 -20.10
C VAL A 297 -2.31 4.19 -20.47
N THR A 298 -1.76 3.04 -20.83
CA THR A 298 -0.36 2.89 -21.26
C THR A 298 -0.30 2.00 -22.50
N LYS A 299 0.57 2.31 -23.46
CA LYS A 299 0.90 1.34 -24.53
C LYS A 299 1.41 0.06 -23.87
N THR A 300 0.94 -1.09 -24.34
CA THR A 300 1.42 -2.42 -23.94
C THR A 300 2.93 -2.43 -23.74
N SER A 301 3.39 -2.86 -22.56
CA SER A 301 4.80 -3.05 -22.11
C SER A 301 5.48 -1.94 -21.29
N GLN A 302 4.81 -0.86 -20.88
CA GLN A 302 5.39 0.09 -19.91
C GLN A 302 4.94 -0.22 -18.47
N THR A 303 5.90 -0.47 -17.56
CA THR A 303 5.61 -0.60 -16.13
C THR A 303 5.10 0.75 -15.59
N PRO A 304 3.94 0.79 -14.90
CA PRO A 304 3.42 2.03 -14.35
C PRO A 304 4.37 2.61 -13.29
N SER A 305 4.43 3.94 -13.19
CA SER A 305 5.19 4.56 -12.12
C SER A 305 4.53 4.27 -10.76
N PRO A 306 5.30 4.10 -9.67
CA PRO A 306 4.72 3.84 -8.34
C PRO A 306 3.69 4.89 -7.91
N ALA A 307 3.93 6.17 -8.23
CA ALA A 307 3.00 7.26 -7.93
C ALA A 307 1.67 7.15 -8.69
N LEU A 308 1.69 6.62 -9.93
CA LEU A 308 0.46 6.34 -10.67
C LEU A 308 -0.31 5.19 -10.01
N VAL A 309 0.39 4.12 -9.63
CA VAL A 309 -0.23 2.97 -8.96
C VAL A 309 -0.85 3.37 -7.62
N GLU A 310 -0.13 4.14 -6.79
CA GLU A 310 -0.63 4.66 -5.52
C GLU A 310 -1.92 5.48 -5.69
N LYS A 311 -1.93 6.40 -6.67
CA LYS A 311 -3.11 7.20 -6.99
C LYS A 311 -4.29 6.34 -7.43
N LEU A 312 -4.05 5.38 -8.33
CA LEU A 312 -5.08 4.46 -8.81
C LEU A 312 -5.64 3.60 -7.68
N MET A 313 -4.78 3.11 -6.79
CA MET A 313 -5.19 2.32 -5.62
C MET A 313 -6.17 3.07 -4.73
N HIS A 314 -5.83 4.32 -4.39
CA HIS A 314 -6.70 5.10 -3.51
C HIS A 314 -8.11 5.28 -4.09
N GLU A 315 -8.22 5.54 -5.40
CA GLU A 315 -9.51 5.63 -6.07
C GLU A 315 -10.22 4.28 -6.13
N TRP A 316 -9.51 3.21 -6.49
CA TRP A 316 -10.04 1.85 -6.54
C TRP A 316 -10.61 1.37 -5.20
N HIS A 317 -10.00 1.77 -4.08
CA HIS A 317 -10.50 1.44 -2.75
C HIS A 317 -11.87 2.09 -2.46
N LYS A 318 -12.18 3.24 -3.06
CA LYS A 318 -13.46 3.94 -2.90
C LYS A 318 -14.56 3.36 -3.77
N HIS A 319 -14.21 2.84 -4.95
CA HIS A 319 -15.19 2.28 -5.90
C HIS A 319 -15.63 0.86 -5.57
N GLU A 320 -14.82 0.11 -4.82
CA GLU A 320 -15.15 -1.25 -4.43
C GLU A 320 -16.18 -1.31 -3.30
N VAL A 321 -17.13 -2.25 -3.38
CA VAL A 321 -18.21 -2.42 -2.40
C VAL A 321 -17.63 -2.63 -1.00
N GLN A 322 -17.82 -1.64 -0.13
CA GLN A 322 -17.22 -1.57 1.21
C GLN A 322 -15.67 -1.70 1.24
N GLY A 323 -15.01 -1.52 0.09
CA GLY A 323 -13.61 -1.88 -0.11
C GLY A 323 -12.66 -1.14 0.82
N LEU A 324 -12.78 0.19 0.92
CA LEU A 324 -11.92 0.99 1.80
C LEU A 324 -12.10 0.59 3.28
N ASN A 325 -13.34 0.41 3.75
CA ASN A 325 -13.59 0.05 5.15
C ASN A 325 -12.96 -1.31 5.51
N ILE A 326 -13.20 -2.33 4.68
CA ILE A 326 -12.70 -3.69 4.91
C ILE A 326 -11.17 -3.74 4.83
N ARG A 327 -10.56 -2.97 3.91
CA ARG A 327 -9.10 -2.85 3.81
C ARG A 327 -8.49 -2.19 5.04
N LEU A 328 -9.05 -1.09 5.52
CA LEU A 328 -8.57 -0.41 6.72
C LEU A 328 -8.70 -1.30 7.96
N LYS A 329 -9.82 -2.02 8.10
CA LYS A 329 -9.98 -3.09 9.10
C LYS A 329 -8.87 -4.14 8.99
N SER A 330 -8.59 -4.62 7.78
CA SER A 330 -7.53 -5.60 7.54
C SER A 330 -6.15 -5.06 7.93
N LEU A 331 -5.80 -3.83 7.49
CA LEU A 331 -4.54 -3.16 7.81
C LEU A 331 -4.35 -2.95 9.32
N LYS A 332 -5.41 -2.61 10.05
CA LYS A 332 -5.38 -2.50 11.52
C LYS A 332 -4.98 -3.83 12.17
N MET A 333 -5.24 -4.96 11.51
CA MET A 333 -4.94 -6.30 12.01
C MET A 333 -3.59 -6.87 11.53
N ILE A 334 -2.99 -6.33 10.46
CA ILE A 334 -1.70 -6.79 9.92
C ILE A 334 -0.53 -6.81 10.94
N PRO A 335 -0.40 -5.86 11.90
CA PRO A 335 0.66 -5.93 12.89
C PRO A 335 0.58 -7.20 13.76
N PHE A 336 -0.62 -7.74 13.98
CA PHE A 336 -0.83 -9.01 14.68
C PHE A 336 -0.45 -10.19 13.81
N PHE A 337 -0.76 -10.13 12.51
CA PHE A 337 -0.34 -11.16 11.55
C PHE A 337 1.17 -11.33 11.57
N PHE A 338 1.94 -10.24 11.57
CA PHE A 338 3.41 -10.27 11.64
C PHE A 338 3.95 -10.20 13.09
N SER A 339 3.16 -10.52 14.12
CA SER A 339 3.62 -10.37 15.51
C SER A 339 4.58 -11.47 15.96
N GLU A 340 5.34 -11.21 17.02
CA GLU A 340 6.04 -12.27 17.75
C GLU A 340 5.05 -12.96 18.69
N LEU A 341 4.97 -14.28 18.61
CA LEU A 341 4.05 -15.08 19.41
C LEU A 341 4.79 -15.74 20.60
N PRO A 342 4.10 -15.93 21.75
CA PRO A 342 4.67 -16.67 22.88
C PRO A 342 5.13 -18.08 22.47
N PRO A 343 6.23 -18.63 23.03
CA PRO A 343 6.77 -19.93 22.62
C PRO A 343 5.83 -21.13 22.80
N ASN A 344 4.86 -21.03 23.71
CA ASN A 344 3.84 -22.07 23.96
C ASN A 344 2.63 -21.99 23.01
N THR A 345 2.65 -21.07 22.05
CA THR A 345 1.58 -20.90 21.07
C THR A 345 1.46 -22.13 20.18
N LYS A 346 0.23 -22.57 19.94
CA LYS A 346 -0.11 -23.56 18.92
C LYS A 346 -1.10 -22.96 17.94
N PHE A 347 -1.00 -23.41 16.69
CA PHE A 347 -2.03 -23.15 15.70
C PHE A 347 -3.07 -24.27 15.71
N VAL A 348 -4.34 -23.88 15.70
CA VAL A 348 -5.46 -24.78 15.46
C VAL A 348 -5.97 -24.62 14.03
N ASP A 349 -6.75 -25.59 13.57
CA ASP A 349 -7.45 -25.48 12.29
C ASP A 349 -8.41 -24.28 12.28
N ILE A 350 -8.61 -23.72 11.10
CA ILE A 350 -9.53 -22.62 10.81
C ILE A 350 -10.78 -23.14 10.12
N ASP A 351 -11.85 -22.36 10.20
CA ASP A 351 -13.00 -22.51 9.31
C ASP A 351 -12.74 -21.73 8.00
N GLY A 352 -12.54 -22.44 6.90
CA GLY A 352 -12.29 -21.86 5.58
C GLY A 352 -13.52 -21.31 4.86
N THR A 353 -14.73 -21.41 5.42
CA THR A 353 -15.99 -21.10 4.73
C THR A 353 -15.99 -19.70 4.11
N ALA A 354 -15.58 -18.67 4.87
CA ALA A 354 -15.52 -17.29 4.37
C ALA A 354 -14.56 -17.13 3.17
N MET A 355 -13.45 -17.88 3.15
CA MET A 355 -12.52 -17.87 2.01
C MET A 355 -13.16 -18.52 0.78
N VAL A 356 -13.82 -19.68 0.98
CA VAL A 356 -14.51 -20.41 -0.09
C VAL A 356 -15.67 -19.59 -0.68
N GLU A 357 -16.44 -18.87 0.13
CA GLU A 357 -17.47 -17.95 -0.33
C GLU A 357 -16.91 -16.81 -1.19
N CYS A 358 -15.75 -16.26 -0.80
CA CYS A 358 -15.05 -15.27 -1.61
C CYS A 358 -14.59 -15.88 -2.95
N LEU A 359 -14.05 -17.10 -2.94
CA LEU A 359 -13.64 -17.80 -4.15
C LEU A 359 -14.82 -18.16 -5.06
N ALA A 360 -15.98 -18.54 -4.51
CA ALA A 360 -17.20 -18.76 -5.27
C ALA A 360 -17.65 -17.46 -5.97
N THR A 361 -17.59 -16.33 -5.27
CA THR A 361 -17.90 -15.01 -5.85
C THR A 361 -16.93 -14.64 -6.97
N LEU A 362 -15.63 -14.83 -6.76
CA LEU A 362 -14.59 -14.59 -7.78
C LEU A 362 -14.76 -15.52 -8.98
N THR A 363 -15.21 -16.77 -8.76
CA THR A 363 -15.47 -17.72 -9.83
C THR A 363 -16.66 -17.28 -10.68
N ALA A 364 -17.77 -16.87 -10.06
CA ALA A 364 -18.95 -16.39 -10.76
C ALA A 364 -18.65 -15.14 -11.60
N THR A 365 -17.93 -14.17 -11.02
CA THR A 365 -17.52 -12.94 -11.74
C THR A 365 -16.50 -13.23 -12.84
N ALA A 366 -15.56 -14.15 -12.65
CA ALA A 366 -14.63 -14.58 -13.69
C ALA A 366 -15.33 -15.30 -14.86
N GLN A 367 -16.35 -16.12 -14.58
CA GLN A 367 -17.14 -16.78 -15.64
C GLN A 367 -17.88 -15.75 -16.50
N LEU A 368 -18.48 -14.74 -15.88
CA LEU A 368 -19.14 -13.65 -16.61
C LEU A 368 -18.17 -12.95 -17.57
N ARG A 369 -16.94 -12.66 -17.12
CA ARG A 369 -15.89 -12.06 -17.96
C ARG A 369 -15.56 -12.88 -19.23
N THR A 370 -15.63 -14.21 -19.17
CA THR A 370 -15.36 -15.07 -20.35
C THR A 370 -16.46 -15.02 -21.41
N GLN A 371 -17.63 -14.43 -21.11
CA GLN A 371 -18.78 -14.38 -22.01
C GLN A 371 -18.80 -13.13 -22.92
N GLY A 372 -17.69 -12.37 -23.00
CA GLY A 372 -17.55 -11.25 -23.94
C GLY A 372 -18.21 -9.94 -23.48
N MET A 373 -18.23 -9.70 -22.17
CA MET A 373 -18.78 -8.47 -21.58
C MET A 373 -17.93 -7.23 -21.88
N ASP A 374 -18.53 -6.05 -21.71
CA ASP A 374 -17.84 -4.77 -21.87
C ASP A 374 -16.76 -4.52 -20.80
N PHE A 375 -15.97 -3.45 -20.96
CA PHE A 375 -14.86 -3.16 -20.05
C PHE A 375 -15.30 -2.92 -18.59
N ASP A 376 -16.44 -2.24 -18.39
CA ASP A 376 -16.93 -1.91 -17.04
C ASP A 376 -17.38 -3.19 -16.32
N ASP A 377 -18.03 -4.09 -17.06
CA ASP A 377 -18.41 -5.42 -16.59
C ASP A 377 -17.19 -6.30 -16.26
N GLN A 378 -16.09 -6.18 -17.02
CA GLN A 378 -14.84 -6.89 -16.73
C GLN A 378 -14.20 -6.41 -15.42
N GLN A 379 -14.40 -5.14 -15.03
CA GLN A 379 -13.92 -4.59 -13.76
C GLN A 379 -14.74 -5.05 -12.56
N MET A 380 -15.91 -5.65 -12.77
CA MET A 380 -16.80 -6.11 -11.69
C MET A 380 -16.09 -7.07 -10.74
N ILE A 381 -15.17 -7.90 -11.23
CA ILE A 381 -14.38 -8.81 -10.39
C ILE A 381 -13.59 -8.10 -9.27
N TRP A 382 -13.18 -6.86 -9.51
CA TRP A 382 -12.46 -6.02 -8.55
C TRP A 382 -13.37 -5.08 -7.77
N GLN A 383 -14.58 -4.80 -8.27
CA GLN A 383 -15.54 -3.88 -7.66
C GLN A 383 -16.50 -4.59 -6.69
N GLU A 384 -16.82 -5.86 -6.92
CA GLU A 384 -17.73 -6.68 -6.10
C GLU A 384 -17.24 -6.95 -4.66
N GLY A 385 -15.97 -6.63 -4.37
CA GLY A 385 -15.43 -6.68 -3.01
C GLY A 385 -14.87 -8.04 -2.59
N ALA A 386 -15.03 -9.09 -3.40
CA ALA A 386 -14.64 -10.46 -3.02
C ALA A 386 -13.14 -10.61 -2.74
N ALA A 387 -12.28 -9.97 -3.55
CA ALA A 387 -10.83 -9.96 -3.33
C ALA A 387 -10.44 -9.27 -2.01
N THR A 388 -11.12 -8.18 -1.66
CA THR A 388 -10.90 -7.46 -0.39
C THR A 388 -11.42 -8.25 0.81
N ARG A 389 -12.58 -8.89 0.70
CA ARG A 389 -13.10 -9.80 1.74
C ARG A 389 -12.18 -11.00 1.94
N LEU A 390 -11.57 -11.51 0.87
CA LEU A 390 -10.59 -12.59 0.96
C LEU A 390 -9.34 -12.19 1.76
N MET A 391 -8.81 -10.98 1.53
CA MET A 391 -7.71 -10.44 2.35
C MET A 391 -8.08 -10.36 3.83
N LEU A 392 -9.29 -9.87 4.13
CA LEU A 392 -9.79 -9.83 5.50
C LEU A 392 -9.89 -11.24 6.11
N ALA A 393 -10.44 -12.20 5.38
CA ALA A 393 -10.56 -13.59 5.82
C ALA A 393 -9.20 -14.23 6.10
N PHE A 394 -8.18 -13.96 5.27
CA PHE A 394 -6.80 -14.42 5.49
C PHE A 394 -6.24 -13.89 6.81
N VAL A 395 -6.37 -12.58 7.06
CA VAL A 395 -5.84 -11.96 8.28
C VAL A 395 -6.62 -12.39 9.51
N GLY A 396 -7.95 -12.42 9.44
CA GLY A 396 -8.81 -12.80 10.56
C GLY A 396 -8.60 -14.24 11.01
N SER A 397 -8.69 -15.19 10.07
CA SER A 397 -8.51 -16.62 10.36
C SER A 397 -7.11 -16.95 10.90
N HIS A 398 -6.06 -16.23 10.48
CA HIS A 398 -4.73 -16.37 11.08
C HIS A 398 -4.80 -16.07 12.58
N ILE A 399 -5.41 -14.95 12.94
CA ILE A 399 -5.48 -14.49 14.33
C ILE A 399 -6.37 -15.40 15.16
N GLU A 400 -7.48 -15.89 14.59
CA GLU A 400 -8.37 -16.87 15.22
C GLU A 400 -7.64 -18.19 15.53
N SER A 401 -6.78 -18.64 14.61
CA SER A 401 -6.03 -19.90 14.75
C SER A 401 -4.99 -19.91 15.88
N ILE A 402 -4.63 -18.76 16.45
CA ILE A 402 -3.65 -18.65 17.53
C ILE A 402 -4.27 -19.15 18.85
N SER A 403 -3.66 -20.16 19.49
CA SER A 403 -4.06 -20.68 20.81
C SER A 403 -2.88 -20.73 21.79
N THR A 404 -3.04 -20.12 22.97
CA THR A 404 -2.00 -20.03 24.01
C THR A 404 -2.26 -20.90 25.25
N ASP A 405 -3.52 -21.28 25.52
CA ASP A 405 -3.95 -21.84 26.81
C ASP A 405 -4.51 -23.27 26.73
N GLY A 406 -4.31 -23.99 25.63
CA GLY A 406 -4.92 -25.32 25.44
C GLY A 406 -6.45 -25.31 25.42
N ARG A 407 -7.10 -24.14 25.53
CA ARG A 407 -8.50 -23.94 25.15
C ARG A 407 -8.60 -24.30 23.67
N LYS A 408 -9.34 -25.37 23.37
CA LYS A 408 -9.67 -25.75 22.01
C LYS A 408 -10.26 -24.52 21.33
N GLY A 409 -9.57 -23.97 20.33
CA GLY A 409 -10.27 -23.21 19.31
C GLY A 409 -11.22 -24.18 18.67
N SER A 410 -12.51 -24.07 19.00
CA SER A 410 -13.51 -24.92 18.41
C SER A 410 -13.82 -24.34 17.05
N VAL A 411 -13.16 -24.85 16.00
CA VAL A 411 -13.94 -25.05 14.76
C VAL A 411 -15.18 -25.81 15.22
N PRO A 412 -16.40 -25.27 15.05
CA PRO A 412 -17.59 -25.97 15.47
C PRO A 412 -17.54 -27.39 14.90
N ASN A 413 -17.76 -28.41 15.74
CA ASN A 413 -17.79 -29.80 15.26
C ASN A 413 -18.74 -29.87 14.05
N GLY A 414 -18.19 -30.17 12.87
CA GLY A 414 -18.95 -30.22 11.62
C GLY A 414 -18.86 -28.99 10.71
N SER A 415 -17.93 -28.05 10.92
CA SER A 415 -17.62 -27.08 9.85
C SER A 415 -17.20 -27.84 8.59
N PRO A 416 -17.86 -27.60 7.44
CA PRO A 416 -17.58 -28.34 6.22
C PRO A 416 -16.16 -28.10 5.69
N MET A 417 -15.52 -26.98 6.06
CA MET A 417 -14.27 -26.50 5.48
C MET A 417 -13.16 -26.31 6.55
N ALA A 418 -13.03 -27.24 7.49
CA ALA A 418 -11.93 -27.24 8.45
C ALA A 418 -10.58 -27.51 7.76
N SER A 419 -9.58 -26.67 7.99
CA SER A 419 -8.23 -26.83 7.42
C SER A 419 -7.18 -26.07 8.24
N SER A 420 -5.90 -26.38 8.06
CA SER A 420 -4.84 -25.49 8.53
C SER A 420 -4.88 -24.17 7.74
N TRP A 421 -4.44 -23.07 8.37
CA TRP A 421 -4.39 -21.79 7.68
C TRP A 421 -3.51 -21.85 6.43
N SER A 422 -2.31 -22.44 6.55
CA SER A 422 -1.36 -22.56 5.44
C SER A 422 -1.91 -23.43 4.31
N GLY A 423 -2.60 -24.54 4.64
CA GLY A 423 -3.26 -25.38 3.64
C GLY A 423 -4.36 -24.63 2.88
N MET A 424 -5.21 -23.89 3.59
CA MET A 424 -6.27 -23.09 2.97
C MET A 424 -5.71 -21.93 2.13
N ALA A 425 -4.69 -21.22 2.62
CA ALA A 425 -4.04 -20.13 1.88
C ALA A 425 -3.33 -20.63 0.61
N ALA A 426 -2.68 -21.80 0.69
CA ALA A 426 -2.05 -22.46 -0.45
C ALA A 426 -3.09 -22.92 -1.49
N ALA A 427 -4.16 -23.59 -1.05
CA ALA A 427 -5.25 -24.03 -1.93
C ALA A 427 -5.93 -22.83 -2.63
N THR A 428 -6.15 -21.75 -1.88
CA THR A 428 -6.67 -20.49 -2.40
C THR A 428 -5.76 -19.94 -3.51
N GLY A 429 -4.46 -19.78 -3.23
CA GLY A 429 -3.50 -19.31 -4.23
C GLY A 429 -3.44 -20.20 -5.47
N LEU A 430 -3.40 -21.53 -5.29
CA LEU A 430 -3.45 -22.49 -6.38
C LEU A 430 -4.70 -22.35 -7.23
N TYR A 431 -5.88 -22.27 -6.61
CA TYR A 431 -7.16 -22.14 -7.32
C TYR A 431 -7.18 -20.87 -8.18
N LEU A 432 -6.74 -19.77 -7.59
CA LEU A 432 -6.71 -18.46 -8.21
C LEU A 432 -5.70 -18.35 -9.37
N HIS A 433 -4.56 -19.02 -9.27
CA HIS A 433 -3.56 -19.14 -10.33
C HIS A 433 -3.99 -20.12 -11.44
N THR A 434 -4.37 -21.33 -11.06
CA THR A 434 -4.48 -22.46 -12.01
C THR A 434 -5.88 -22.63 -12.58
N VAL A 435 -6.92 -22.43 -11.75
CA VAL A 435 -8.32 -22.63 -12.15
C VAL A 435 -8.88 -21.35 -12.73
N LEU A 436 -8.82 -20.24 -11.98
CA LEU A 436 -9.37 -18.97 -12.47
C LEU A 436 -8.42 -18.20 -13.39
N ARG A 437 -7.11 -18.49 -13.33
CA ARG A 437 -6.04 -17.77 -14.09
C ARG A 437 -6.09 -16.25 -13.90
N LEU A 438 -6.59 -15.83 -12.73
CA LEU A 438 -6.69 -14.42 -12.36
C LEU A 438 -5.34 -13.91 -11.87
N TRP A 439 -4.63 -14.75 -11.13
CA TRP A 439 -3.31 -14.42 -10.61
C TRP A 439 -2.22 -14.68 -11.67
N ASN A 440 -1.27 -13.74 -11.76
CA ASN A 440 -0.05 -13.86 -12.57
C ASN A 440 -0.28 -14.17 -14.06
N ALA A 441 -1.40 -13.70 -14.63
CA ALA A 441 -1.78 -13.92 -16.02
C ALA A 441 -1.81 -15.41 -16.45
N GLY A 442 -1.96 -16.35 -15.50
CA GLY A 442 -1.94 -17.79 -15.76
C GLY A 442 -0.54 -18.40 -15.93
N GLU A 443 0.53 -17.65 -15.68
CA GLU A 443 1.88 -18.20 -15.61
C GLU A 443 2.02 -19.20 -14.44
N PRO A 444 2.92 -20.19 -14.55
CA PRO A 444 3.11 -21.22 -13.53
C PRO A 444 3.40 -20.62 -12.15
N ILE A 445 2.96 -21.32 -11.11
CA ILE A 445 3.33 -20.98 -9.74
C ILE A 445 4.85 -21.06 -9.58
N GLU A 446 5.41 -20.16 -8.79
CA GLU A 446 6.84 -20.12 -8.49
C GLU A 446 7.27 -21.45 -7.83
N PRO A 447 8.21 -22.20 -8.44
CA PRO A 447 8.60 -23.53 -7.95
C PRO A 447 9.02 -23.58 -6.48
N ARG A 448 9.62 -22.49 -5.96
CA ARG A 448 10.03 -22.40 -4.55
C ARG A 448 8.85 -22.44 -3.57
N LEU A 449 7.63 -22.14 -4.03
CA LEU A 449 6.42 -22.28 -3.23
C LEU A 449 5.91 -23.71 -3.14
N HIS A 450 6.41 -24.64 -3.94
CA HIS A 450 5.97 -26.04 -3.87
C HIS A 450 6.20 -26.63 -2.48
N ARG A 451 7.27 -26.24 -1.79
CA ARG A 451 7.58 -26.74 -0.46
C ARG A 451 6.66 -26.16 0.63
N PRO A 452 6.37 -24.84 0.65
CA PRO A 452 5.28 -24.29 1.47
C PRO A 452 3.88 -24.82 1.14
N ILE A 453 3.59 -25.12 -0.13
CA ILE A 453 2.25 -25.53 -0.61
C ILE A 453 1.99 -27.04 -0.39
N PHE A 454 2.95 -27.89 -0.71
CA PHE A 454 2.79 -29.36 -0.71
C PHE A 454 3.50 -30.04 0.47
N GLY A 455 4.10 -29.26 1.38
CA GLY A 455 4.92 -29.77 2.47
C GLY A 455 6.25 -30.35 1.99
N SER A 456 7.06 -30.87 2.92
CA SER A 456 8.34 -31.55 2.64
C SER A 456 8.13 -32.94 2.00
N GLY A 457 7.30 -33.04 0.97
CA GLY A 457 7.33 -34.17 0.04
C GLY A 457 8.65 -34.13 -0.73
N ARG A 458 9.39 -35.25 -0.72
CA ARG A 458 10.58 -35.45 -1.58
C ARG A 458 10.29 -34.91 -2.99
N PRO A 459 11.29 -34.29 -3.66
CA PRO A 459 11.08 -33.77 -5.00
C PRO A 459 10.45 -34.87 -5.86
N LEU A 460 9.29 -34.56 -6.44
CA LEU A 460 8.77 -35.33 -7.55
C LEU A 460 9.83 -35.21 -8.65
N LEU A 461 10.72 -36.20 -8.70
CA LEU A 461 11.61 -36.41 -9.81
C LEU A 461 10.74 -36.45 -11.05
N ALA A 462 10.91 -35.46 -11.92
CA ALA A 462 10.39 -35.49 -13.26
C ALA A 462 10.80 -36.83 -13.89
N ARG A 463 9.80 -37.61 -14.30
CA ARG A 463 9.93 -38.70 -15.26
C ARG A 463 9.18 -38.30 -16.51
#